data_AF-A0A355C7Y8-F1
#
_entry.id   AF-A0A355C7Y8-F1
#
_cell.length_a   1.000
_cell.length_b   1.000
_cell.length_c   1.000
_cell.angle_alpha   90.00
_cell.angle_beta   90.00
_cell.angle_gamma   90.00
#
_symmetry.space_group_name_H-M   'P 1'
#
loop_
_entity.id
_entity.type
_entity.pdbx_description
1 polymer ?
#
loop_
_entity_poly.entity_id
_entity_poly.type
_entity_poly.pdbx_seq_one_letter_code
_entity_poly.pdbx_strand_id
1 'polypeptide(L)'
;DLPYGGNIKITTSKYYIPSGRCIQALDYSHRNPDGSVARVPDSLTHVFKTKSGREVRDGGGITPDYVIPQEKSGTIGYYLLTENIIFDYVTDWALKHPSVAPPANFHLSDADYELFKQFVKSKDFQYDQMSNRSLQSLKNIMEFEGYFNTASEEFKALEEKLQPNLDRDLELFSKEIRQMIETEIVQRYYYKEGVLMYELKDDAALKKAKEVLKDKQLYARTLQPQPVTEPQ
;
A
#
# COMPACT_ATOMS: atom_id res chain seq x y z
N ASP A 1 -11.92 25.12 -20.60
CA ASP A 1 -11.75 23.88 -21.38
C ASP A 1 -10.59 23.99 -22.34
N LEU A 2 -9.74 22.98 -22.32
CA LEU A 2 -8.73 22.75 -23.35
C LEU A 2 -9.34 21.87 -24.46
N PRO A 3 -8.77 21.86 -25.67
CA PRO A 3 -9.21 20.96 -26.74
C PRO A 3 -9.24 19.49 -26.27
N TYR A 4 -10.14 18.70 -26.88
CA TYR A 4 -10.25 17.24 -26.64
C TYR A 4 -10.68 16.80 -25.23
N GLY A 5 -11.48 17.61 -24.52
CA GLY A 5 -11.98 17.25 -23.18
C GLY A 5 -10.96 17.41 -22.06
N GLY A 6 -9.86 18.12 -22.32
CA GLY A 6 -8.87 18.45 -21.32
C GLY A 6 -9.40 19.46 -20.30
N ASN A 7 -9.24 19.15 -19.01
CA ASN A 7 -9.54 20.05 -17.90
C ASN A 7 -8.22 20.48 -17.24
N ILE A 8 -8.03 21.80 -17.07
CA ILE A 8 -6.87 22.35 -16.35
C ILE A 8 -7.30 22.83 -14.97
N LYS A 9 -6.66 22.31 -13.92
CA LYS A 9 -6.85 22.77 -12.55
C LYS A 9 -5.63 23.58 -12.12
N ILE A 10 -5.77 24.90 -12.13
CA ILE A 10 -4.75 25.83 -11.65
C ILE A 10 -5.16 26.33 -10.27
N THR A 11 -4.28 26.20 -9.28
CA THR A 11 -4.44 26.85 -7.98
C THR A 11 -3.19 27.63 -7.62
N THR A 12 -3.35 28.90 -7.30
CA THR A 12 -2.31 29.75 -6.71
C THR A 12 -2.43 29.81 -5.18
N SER A 13 -3.48 29.20 -4.62
CA SER A 13 -3.78 29.24 -3.19
C SER A 13 -3.00 28.18 -2.43
N LYS A 14 -2.44 28.58 -1.28
CA LYS A 14 -1.82 27.69 -0.29
C LYS A 14 -2.83 27.31 0.79
N TYR A 15 -2.70 26.10 1.34
CA TYR A 15 -3.57 25.60 2.40
C TYR A 15 -3.03 25.97 3.79
N TYR A 16 -3.69 26.92 4.44
CA TYR A 16 -3.37 27.36 5.80
C TYR A 16 -4.42 26.88 6.80
N ILE A 17 -3.97 26.39 7.96
CA ILE A 17 -4.84 26.14 9.12
C ILE A 17 -4.97 27.44 9.96
N PRO A 18 -5.93 27.54 10.90
CA PRO A 18 -6.16 28.77 11.67
C PRO A 18 -4.95 29.35 12.41
N SER A 19 -3.92 28.54 12.68
CA SER A 19 -2.66 28.99 13.26
C SER A 19 -1.75 29.75 12.27
N GLY A 20 -2.18 29.94 11.02
CA GLY A 20 -1.36 30.48 9.93
C GLY A 20 -0.32 29.50 9.38
N ARG A 21 -0.32 28.24 9.83
CA ARG A 21 0.62 27.20 9.37
C ARG A 21 0.20 26.68 8.00
N CYS A 22 1.11 26.72 7.02
CA CYS A 22 0.90 26.09 5.72
C CYS A 22 1.08 24.57 5.82
N ILE A 23 0.06 23.79 5.48
CA ILE A 23 0.10 22.32 5.51
C ILE A 23 0.38 21.69 4.14
N GLN A 24 0.66 22.52 3.14
CA GLN A 24 1.02 22.01 1.83
C GLN A 24 2.47 21.55 1.86
N ALA A 25 2.69 20.24 1.65
CA ALA A 25 4.03 19.66 1.77
C ALA A 25 4.91 19.88 0.52
N LEU A 26 4.29 19.99 -0.65
CA LEU A 26 4.97 20.05 -1.95
C LEU A 26 5.20 21.49 -2.40
N ASP A 27 6.42 21.78 -2.84
CA ASP A 27 6.81 23.08 -3.41
C ASP A 27 6.58 23.13 -4.92
N TYR A 28 5.39 23.54 -5.34
CA TYR A 28 5.08 23.71 -6.75
C TYR A 28 5.73 24.95 -7.39
N SER A 29 6.38 25.82 -6.61
CA SER A 29 7.07 27.01 -7.11
C SER A 29 8.43 26.69 -7.71
N HIS A 30 9.10 25.65 -7.21
CA HIS A 30 10.40 25.18 -7.71
C HIS A 30 10.33 23.71 -8.09
N ARG A 31 10.28 23.44 -9.40
CA ARG A 31 10.32 22.08 -9.93
C ARG A 31 11.76 21.62 -10.09
N ASN A 32 11.97 20.33 -9.88
CA ASN A 32 13.22 19.67 -10.22
C ASN A 32 13.45 19.69 -11.76
N PRO A 33 14.69 19.46 -12.23
CA PRO A 33 15.00 19.44 -13.67
C PRO A 33 14.20 18.42 -14.48
N ASP A 34 13.76 17.33 -13.85
CA ASP A 34 12.88 16.30 -14.43
C ASP A 34 11.38 16.67 -14.41
N GLY A 35 11.04 17.86 -13.92
CA GLY A 35 9.68 18.36 -13.78
C GLY A 35 8.95 17.91 -12.50
N SER A 36 9.56 17.05 -11.68
CA SER A 36 8.99 16.59 -10.41
C SER A 36 8.95 17.70 -9.34
N VAL A 37 8.14 17.48 -8.31
CA VAL A 37 7.91 18.45 -7.23
C VAL A 37 8.47 17.89 -5.92
N ALA A 38 9.36 18.65 -5.29
CA ALA A 38 10.00 18.24 -4.03
C ALA A 38 9.25 18.79 -2.81
N ARG A 39 9.51 18.20 -1.64
CA ARG A 39 9.14 18.80 -0.36
C ARG A 39 10.05 19.96 -0.03
N VAL A 40 9.53 20.95 0.69
CA VAL A 40 10.35 22.00 1.28
C VAL A 40 11.24 21.38 2.37
N PRO A 41 12.57 21.51 2.30
CA PRO A 41 13.46 21.03 3.36
C PRO A 41 13.16 21.70 4.70
N ASP A 42 13.32 20.96 5.80
CA ASP A 42 13.03 21.46 7.15
C ASP A 42 13.80 22.75 7.50
N SER A 43 15.00 22.95 6.95
CA SER A 43 15.78 24.18 7.13
C SER A 43 15.12 25.45 6.57
N LEU A 44 14.19 25.29 5.62
CA LEU A 44 13.41 26.36 5.00
C LEU A 44 11.97 26.43 5.55
N THR A 45 11.66 25.64 6.58
CA THR A 45 10.34 25.63 7.25
C THR A 45 10.36 26.47 8.53
N HIS A 46 9.19 26.98 8.88
CA HIS A 46 8.94 27.72 10.11
C HIS A 46 8.33 26.80 11.17
N VAL A 47 8.73 26.99 12.43
CA VAL A 47 8.16 26.28 13.58
C VAL A 47 6.90 27.00 14.05
N PHE A 48 5.80 26.25 14.13
CA PHE A 48 4.55 26.64 14.77
C PHE A 48 4.33 25.79 16.01
N LYS A 49 3.37 26.18 16.85
CA LYS A 49 2.99 25.43 18.05
C LYS A 49 1.53 25.05 18.03
N THR A 50 1.25 23.81 18.45
CA THR A 50 -0.12 23.38 18.76
C THR A 50 -0.63 24.08 20.04
N LYS A 51 -1.93 23.98 20.33
CA LYS A 51 -2.52 24.56 21.55
C LYS A 51 -1.82 24.10 22.84
N SER A 52 -1.32 22.86 22.85
CA SER A 52 -0.59 22.28 23.98
C SER A 52 0.92 22.51 23.93
N GLY A 53 1.42 23.31 22.98
CA GLY A 53 2.82 23.71 22.90
C GLY A 53 3.73 22.81 22.06
N ARG A 54 3.24 21.71 21.48
CA ARG A 54 4.04 20.84 20.58
C ARG A 54 4.51 21.62 19.37
N GLU A 55 5.78 21.46 19.02
CA GLU A 55 6.34 22.03 17.80
C GLU A 55 5.83 21.27 16.57
N VAL A 56 5.37 22.03 15.58
CA VAL A 56 4.94 21.51 14.28
C VAL A 56 5.45 22.46 13.20
N ARG A 57 6.07 21.92 12.15
CA ARG A 57 6.61 22.73 11.05
C ARG A 57 5.56 22.94 9.96
N ASP A 58 5.65 24.05 9.23
CA ASP A 58 4.98 24.16 7.93
C ASP A 58 5.73 23.31 6.88
N GLY A 59 5.18 23.19 5.66
CA GLY A 59 5.87 22.48 4.56
C GLY A 59 5.99 20.95 4.69
N GLY A 60 5.54 20.35 5.79
CA GLY A 60 5.60 18.90 6.03
C GLY A 60 4.28 18.14 5.88
N GLY A 61 3.14 18.84 5.78
CA GLY A 61 1.82 18.23 5.83
C GLY A 61 1.22 18.15 7.24
N ILE A 62 0.36 17.15 7.44
CA ILE A 62 -0.12 16.74 8.76
C ILE A 62 0.58 15.42 9.09
N THR A 63 1.61 15.50 9.91
CA THR A 63 2.34 14.33 10.40
C THR A 63 1.47 13.61 11.46
N PRO A 64 1.24 12.30 11.35
CA PRO A 64 0.48 11.56 12.34
C PRO A 64 1.28 11.40 13.64
N ASP A 65 0.58 11.35 14.77
CA ASP A 65 1.19 11.07 16.07
C ASP A 65 1.63 9.60 16.20
N TYR A 66 0.97 8.70 15.46
CA TYR A 66 1.30 7.28 15.36
C TYR A 66 1.35 6.89 13.89
N VAL A 67 2.51 6.43 13.44
CA VAL A 67 2.67 5.88 12.09
C VAL A 67 2.24 4.42 12.13
N ILE A 68 1.23 4.07 11.33
CA ILE A 68 0.87 2.69 11.07
C ILE A 68 1.64 2.24 9.84
N PRO A 69 2.62 1.33 9.97
CA PRO A 69 3.35 0.83 8.80
C PRO A 69 2.37 0.09 7.90
N GLN A 70 2.42 0.38 6.60
CA GLN A 70 1.70 -0.42 5.63
C GLN A 70 2.46 -1.74 5.42
N GLU A 71 1.74 -2.85 5.53
CA GLU A 71 2.29 -4.14 5.13
C GLU A 71 2.60 -4.09 3.63
N LYS A 72 3.79 -4.56 3.24
CA LYS A 72 4.14 -4.65 1.83
C LYS A 72 3.41 -5.84 1.22
N SER A 73 2.55 -5.54 0.27
CA SER A 73 1.84 -6.53 -0.55
C SER A 73 2.76 -7.20 -1.56
N GLY A 74 2.46 -8.45 -1.88
CA GLY A 74 3.05 -9.15 -3.03
C GLY A 74 2.48 -8.62 -4.34
N THR A 75 3.30 -8.50 -5.39
CA THR A 75 2.84 -8.09 -6.73
C THR A 75 1.82 -9.08 -7.30
N ILE A 76 1.87 -10.37 -6.90
CA ILE A 76 0.91 -11.39 -7.30
C ILE A 76 -0.55 -10.99 -7.04
N GLY A 77 -0.85 -10.36 -5.90
CA GLY A 77 -2.21 -9.92 -5.56
C GLY A 77 -2.75 -8.87 -6.55
N TYR A 78 -1.88 -7.96 -7.00
CA TYR A 78 -2.22 -6.99 -8.05
C TYR A 78 -2.62 -7.70 -9.35
N TYR A 79 -1.81 -8.64 -9.83
CA TYR A 79 -2.12 -9.38 -11.07
C TYR A 79 -3.39 -10.21 -10.95
N LEU A 80 -3.60 -10.89 -9.81
CA LEU A 80 -4.81 -11.65 -9.52
C LEU A 80 -6.08 -10.79 -9.56
N LEU A 81 -5.99 -9.52 -9.17
CA LEU A 81 -7.09 -8.55 -9.25
C LEU A 81 -7.27 -8.00 -10.67
N THR A 82 -6.20 -7.51 -11.31
CA THR A 82 -6.29 -6.85 -12.63
C THR A 82 -6.68 -7.80 -13.76
N GLU A 83 -6.32 -9.08 -13.64
CA GLU A 83 -6.71 -10.12 -14.60
C GLU A 83 -8.03 -10.80 -14.23
N ASN A 84 -8.77 -10.27 -13.24
CA ASN A 84 -10.06 -10.78 -12.77
C ASN A 84 -10.03 -12.24 -12.25
N ILE A 85 -8.87 -12.80 -11.91
CA ILE A 85 -8.76 -14.18 -11.43
C ILE A 85 -9.56 -14.37 -10.13
N ILE A 86 -9.43 -13.44 -9.18
CA ILE A 86 -10.21 -13.47 -7.93
C ILE A 86 -11.70 -13.26 -8.24
N PHE A 87 -12.04 -12.31 -9.11
CA PHE A 87 -13.42 -12.03 -9.47
C PHE A 87 -14.11 -13.25 -10.10
N ASP A 88 -13.45 -13.94 -11.03
CA ASP A 88 -13.98 -15.12 -11.69
C ASP A 88 -14.15 -16.27 -10.70
N TYR A 89 -13.13 -16.54 -9.88
CA TYR A 89 -13.21 -17.58 -8.84
C TYR A 89 -14.39 -17.34 -7.91
N VAL A 90 -14.52 -16.12 -7.38
CA VAL A 90 -15.60 -15.78 -6.45
C VAL A 90 -16.96 -15.88 -7.13
N THR A 91 -17.05 -15.71 -8.46
CA THR A 91 -18.30 -15.89 -9.22
C THR A 91 -18.74 -17.34 -9.21
N ASP A 92 -17.84 -18.24 -9.54
CA ASP A 92 -18.12 -19.68 -9.51
C ASP A 92 -18.39 -20.17 -8.08
N TRP A 93 -17.69 -19.59 -7.09
CA TRP A 93 -17.86 -19.92 -5.68
C TRP A 93 -19.24 -19.46 -5.18
N ALA A 94 -19.64 -18.24 -5.49
CA ALA A 94 -20.91 -17.66 -5.01
C ALA A 94 -22.14 -18.38 -5.57
N LEU A 95 -22.07 -18.88 -6.81
CA LEU A 95 -23.14 -19.70 -7.40
C LEU A 95 -23.43 -20.98 -6.60
N LYS A 96 -22.46 -21.47 -5.83
CA LYS A 96 -22.54 -22.68 -5.01
C LYS A 96 -22.84 -22.39 -3.54
N HIS A 97 -22.82 -21.13 -3.13
CA HIS A 97 -22.98 -20.71 -1.73
C HIS A 97 -24.11 -19.68 -1.61
N PRO A 98 -25.38 -20.10 -1.45
CA PRO A 98 -26.51 -19.17 -1.41
C PRO A 98 -26.45 -18.09 -0.31
N SER A 99 -25.67 -18.34 0.75
CA SER A 99 -25.47 -17.42 1.87
C SER A 99 -24.11 -17.65 2.51
N VAL A 100 -23.58 -16.63 3.19
CA VAL A 100 -22.31 -16.68 3.91
C VAL A 100 -22.46 -16.11 5.33
N ALA A 101 -21.48 -16.36 6.20
CA ALA A 101 -21.47 -15.79 7.54
C ALA A 101 -21.49 -14.24 7.53
N PRO A 102 -21.92 -13.58 8.62
CA PRO A 102 -21.88 -12.13 8.73
C PRO A 102 -20.46 -11.58 8.53
N PRO A 103 -20.29 -10.37 7.96
CA PRO A 103 -18.97 -9.83 7.58
C PRO A 103 -17.94 -9.84 8.72
N ALA A 104 -18.35 -9.52 9.94
CA ALA A 104 -17.47 -9.46 11.11
C ALA A 104 -16.84 -10.82 11.48
N ASN A 105 -17.45 -11.93 11.06
CA ASN A 105 -17.04 -13.29 11.37
C ASN A 105 -16.70 -14.11 10.11
N PHE A 106 -16.74 -13.50 8.93
CA PHE A 106 -16.47 -14.19 7.69
C PHE A 106 -14.97 -14.48 7.56
N HIS A 107 -14.66 -15.72 7.15
CA HIS A 107 -13.32 -16.20 6.87
C HIS A 107 -13.40 -17.25 5.77
N LEU A 108 -12.48 -17.20 4.81
CA LEU A 108 -12.36 -18.21 3.76
C LEU A 108 -11.78 -19.48 4.35
N SER A 109 -12.43 -20.61 4.11
CA SER A 109 -11.94 -21.90 4.59
C SER A 109 -10.64 -22.30 3.89
N ASP A 110 -9.84 -23.15 4.54
CA ASP A 110 -8.63 -23.70 3.90
C ASP A 110 -8.98 -24.53 2.66
N ALA A 111 -10.12 -25.24 2.68
CA ALA A 111 -10.59 -26.00 1.52
C ALA A 111 -10.92 -25.08 0.33
N ASP A 112 -11.59 -23.95 0.57
CA ASP A 112 -11.89 -22.97 -0.47
C ASP A 112 -10.60 -22.30 -0.97
N TYR A 113 -9.61 -22.09 -0.11
CA TYR A 113 -8.33 -21.54 -0.54
C TYR A 113 -7.54 -22.53 -1.41
N GLU A 114 -7.56 -23.82 -1.10
CA GLU A 114 -6.98 -24.86 -1.96
C GLU A 114 -7.68 -24.93 -3.32
N LEU A 115 -9.01 -24.80 -3.35
CA LEU A 115 -9.77 -24.70 -4.61
C LEU A 115 -9.39 -23.45 -5.41
N PHE A 116 -9.17 -22.33 -4.75
CA PHE A 116 -8.65 -21.13 -5.39
C PHE A 116 -7.27 -21.38 -6.02
N LYS A 117 -6.32 -21.99 -5.29
CA LYS A 117 -4.99 -22.31 -5.84
C LYS A 117 -5.07 -23.18 -7.10
N GLN A 118 -5.96 -24.17 -7.10
CA GLN A 118 -6.22 -25.01 -8.29
C GLN A 118 -6.84 -24.20 -9.44
N PHE A 119 -7.77 -23.30 -9.12
CA PHE A 119 -8.39 -22.41 -10.10
C PHE A 119 -7.35 -21.52 -10.78
N VAL A 120 -6.47 -20.86 -10.02
CA VAL A 120 -5.40 -20.02 -10.61
C VAL A 120 -4.51 -20.82 -11.56
N LYS A 121 -4.10 -22.03 -11.16
CA LYS A 121 -3.28 -22.92 -12.01
C LYS A 121 -3.97 -23.32 -13.31
N SER A 122 -5.30 -23.38 -13.32
CA SER A 122 -6.07 -23.71 -14.53
C SER A 122 -6.14 -22.57 -15.55
N LYS A 123 -5.77 -21.33 -15.17
CA LYS A 123 -5.97 -20.11 -15.95
C LYS A 123 -4.75 -19.64 -16.75
N ASP A 124 -3.67 -20.43 -16.80
CA ASP A 124 -2.37 -20.02 -17.39
C ASP A 124 -1.92 -18.63 -16.88
N PHE A 125 -2.10 -18.41 -15.57
CA PHE A 125 -1.84 -17.13 -14.93
C PHE A 125 -0.34 -16.83 -14.85
N GLN A 126 0.05 -15.63 -15.29
CA GLN A 126 1.44 -15.18 -15.34
C GLN A 126 1.58 -13.85 -14.56
N TYR A 127 2.64 -13.70 -13.79
CA TYR A 127 2.84 -12.52 -12.94
C TYR A 127 4.33 -12.20 -12.74
N ASP A 128 4.59 -11.04 -12.12
CA ASP A 128 5.89 -10.53 -11.67
C ASP A 128 7.06 -10.69 -12.65
N GLN A 129 6.98 -9.95 -13.76
CA GLN A 129 8.02 -9.94 -14.78
C GLN A 129 9.05 -8.81 -14.60
N MET A 130 8.85 -7.88 -13.66
CA MET A 130 9.70 -6.68 -13.59
C MET A 130 11.11 -7.01 -13.08
N SER A 131 11.22 -7.70 -11.95
CA SER A 131 12.51 -8.05 -11.36
C SER A 131 13.35 -8.91 -12.32
N ASN A 132 12.72 -9.90 -12.97
CA ASN A 132 13.39 -10.72 -13.99
C ASN A 132 13.79 -9.89 -15.22
N ARG A 133 12.90 -9.04 -15.77
CA ARG A 133 13.24 -8.15 -16.91
C ARG A 133 14.40 -7.21 -16.56
N SER A 134 14.40 -6.61 -15.38
CA SER A 134 15.49 -5.77 -14.89
C SER A 134 16.79 -6.56 -14.76
N LEU A 135 16.73 -7.79 -14.26
CA LEU A 135 17.87 -8.69 -14.19
C LEU A 135 18.42 -9.00 -15.58
N GLN A 136 17.58 -9.37 -16.55
CA GLN A 136 18.00 -9.60 -17.95
C GLN A 136 18.62 -8.34 -18.58
N SER A 137 18.06 -7.16 -18.29
CA SER A 137 18.64 -5.90 -18.76
C SER A 137 20.04 -5.67 -18.18
N LEU A 138 20.24 -5.95 -16.90
CA LEU A 138 21.55 -5.85 -16.25
C LEU A 138 22.53 -6.84 -16.86
N LYS A 139 22.10 -8.08 -17.16
CA LYS A 139 22.91 -9.09 -17.85
C LYS A 139 23.52 -8.53 -19.13
N ASN A 140 22.68 -7.98 -20.00
CA ASN A 140 23.09 -7.47 -21.30
C ASN A 140 24.10 -6.32 -21.18
N ILE A 141 23.93 -5.46 -20.17
CA ILE A 141 24.89 -4.38 -19.87
C ILE A 141 26.23 -4.97 -19.42
N MET A 142 26.21 -5.93 -18.50
CA MET A 142 27.43 -6.57 -18.00
C MET A 142 28.18 -7.35 -19.08
N GLU A 143 27.46 -8.00 -20.01
CA GLU A 143 28.05 -8.67 -21.17
C GLU A 143 28.71 -7.65 -22.11
N PHE A 144 28.04 -6.53 -22.39
CA PHE A 144 28.59 -5.45 -23.21
C PHE A 144 29.83 -4.79 -22.59
N GLU A 145 29.81 -4.56 -21.27
CA GLU A 145 30.94 -3.97 -20.53
C GLU A 145 32.07 -4.98 -20.25
N GLY A 146 31.84 -6.27 -20.46
CA GLY A 146 32.82 -7.34 -20.25
C GLY A 146 32.96 -7.83 -18.81
N TYR A 147 32.04 -7.46 -17.91
CA TYR A 147 32.06 -7.84 -16.49
C TYR A 147 31.28 -9.12 -16.17
N PHE A 148 30.49 -9.66 -17.10
CA PHE A 148 29.59 -10.78 -16.82
C PHE A 148 30.31 -12.02 -16.26
N ASN A 149 31.48 -12.37 -16.82
CA ASN A 149 32.22 -13.57 -16.40
C ASN A 149 32.61 -13.53 -14.91
N THR A 150 32.92 -12.34 -14.37
CA THR A 150 33.34 -12.15 -12.98
C THR A 150 32.21 -12.38 -11.97
N ALA A 151 30.95 -12.21 -12.39
CA ALA A 151 29.78 -12.27 -11.51
C ALA A 151 28.73 -13.30 -11.98
N SER A 152 29.14 -14.24 -12.83
CA SER A 152 28.22 -15.16 -13.52
C SER A 152 27.52 -16.12 -12.56
N GLU A 153 28.20 -16.55 -11.49
CA GLU A 153 27.64 -17.45 -10.48
C GLU A 153 26.56 -16.75 -9.64
N GLU A 154 26.84 -15.53 -9.17
CA GLU A 154 25.91 -14.72 -8.40
C GLU A 154 24.69 -14.34 -9.24
N PHE A 155 24.91 -14.00 -10.51
CA PHE A 155 23.84 -13.68 -11.44
C PHE A 155 22.88 -14.85 -11.62
N LYS A 156 23.41 -16.05 -11.88
CA LYS A 156 22.60 -17.27 -12.04
C LYS A 156 21.83 -17.62 -10.76
N ALA A 157 22.49 -17.51 -9.60
CA ALA A 157 21.85 -17.76 -8.31
C ALA A 157 20.70 -16.76 -8.02
N LEU A 158 20.82 -15.50 -8.45
CA LEU A 158 19.76 -14.51 -8.33
C LEU A 158 18.63 -14.77 -9.34
N GLU A 159 18.96 -15.11 -10.58
CA GLU A 159 18.00 -15.45 -11.65
C GLU A 159 17.08 -16.59 -11.22
N GLU A 160 17.63 -17.68 -10.68
CA GLU A 160 16.86 -18.83 -10.19
C GLU A 160 15.88 -18.44 -9.07
N LYS A 161 16.26 -17.52 -8.20
CA LYS A 161 15.39 -17.05 -7.09
C LYS A 161 14.27 -16.12 -7.55
N LEU A 162 14.52 -15.35 -8.60
CA LEU A 162 13.59 -14.38 -9.17
C LEU A 162 12.63 -14.99 -10.21
N GLN A 163 12.79 -16.27 -10.57
CA GLN A 163 11.79 -16.97 -11.37
C GLN A 163 10.43 -16.95 -10.64
N PRO A 164 9.34 -16.55 -11.31
CA PRO A 164 8.00 -16.66 -10.75
C PRO A 164 7.71 -18.11 -10.35
N ASN A 165 7.26 -18.31 -9.13
CA ASN A 165 6.87 -19.63 -8.63
C ASN A 165 5.49 -19.52 -8.00
N LEU A 166 4.48 -19.88 -8.78
CA LEU A 166 3.09 -19.70 -8.42
C LEU A 166 2.74 -20.41 -7.10
N ASP A 167 3.24 -21.63 -6.88
CA ASP A 167 2.99 -22.38 -5.65
C ASP A 167 3.59 -21.70 -4.42
N ARG A 168 4.87 -21.29 -4.53
CA ARG A 168 5.56 -20.57 -3.46
C ARG A 168 4.84 -19.26 -3.13
N ASP A 169 4.46 -18.49 -4.15
CA ASP A 169 3.97 -17.13 -3.95
C ASP A 169 2.51 -17.11 -3.52
N LEU A 170 1.67 -18.06 -3.99
CA LEU A 170 0.33 -18.25 -3.42
C LEU A 170 0.42 -18.57 -1.92
N GLU A 171 1.38 -19.40 -1.51
CA GLU A 171 1.55 -19.72 -0.07
C GLU A 171 2.11 -18.52 0.73
N LEU A 172 3.17 -17.90 0.22
CA LEU A 172 3.85 -16.77 0.88
C LEU A 172 2.91 -15.58 1.12
N PHE A 173 2.05 -15.27 0.14
CA PHE A 173 1.11 -14.16 0.20
C PHE A 173 -0.32 -14.61 0.55
N SER A 174 -0.49 -15.83 1.07
CA SER A 174 -1.79 -16.44 1.33
C SER A 174 -2.71 -15.58 2.20
N LYS A 175 -2.18 -14.96 3.26
CA LYS A 175 -2.93 -14.03 4.13
C LYS A 175 -3.57 -12.90 3.32
N GLU A 176 -2.79 -12.24 2.48
CA GLU A 176 -3.25 -11.11 1.66
C GLU A 176 -4.26 -11.56 0.61
N ILE A 177 -3.95 -12.64 -0.11
CA ILE A 177 -4.81 -13.17 -1.17
C ILE A 177 -6.15 -13.62 -0.60
N ARG A 178 -6.15 -14.28 0.57
CA ARG A 178 -7.39 -14.62 1.29
C ARG A 178 -8.19 -13.38 1.63
N GLN A 179 -7.56 -12.33 2.15
CA GLN A 179 -8.26 -11.08 2.44
C GLN A 179 -8.90 -10.47 1.19
N MET A 180 -8.22 -10.50 0.04
CA MET A 180 -8.80 -10.04 -1.24
C MET A 180 -10.01 -10.88 -1.67
N ILE A 181 -9.91 -12.21 -1.58
CA ILE A 181 -11.02 -13.13 -1.90
C ILE A 181 -12.19 -12.90 -0.93
N GLU A 182 -11.91 -12.78 0.36
CA GLU A 182 -12.91 -12.55 1.41
C GLU A 182 -13.63 -11.22 1.20
N THR A 183 -12.90 -10.15 0.87
CA THR A 183 -13.49 -8.84 0.53
C THR A 183 -14.41 -8.95 -0.68
N GLU A 184 -13.99 -9.63 -1.76
CA GLU A 184 -14.82 -9.82 -2.95
C GLU A 184 -16.06 -10.69 -2.69
N ILE A 185 -15.95 -11.71 -1.83
CA ILE A 185 -17.10 -12.48 -1.38
C ILE A 185 -18.04 -11.57 -0.61
N VAL A 186 -17.58 -10.91 0.46
CA VAL A 186 -18.39 -10.06 1.32
C VAL A 186 -19.08 -8.95 0.51
N GLN A 187 -18.39 -8.35 -0.45
CA GLN A 187 -18.95 -7.33 -1.34
C GLN A 187 -20.18 -7.81 -2.10
N ARG A 188 -20.26 -9.08 -2.48
CA ARG A 188 -21.40 -9.64 -3.22
C ARG A 188 -22.62 -9.89 -2.37
N TYR A 189 -22.43 -10.30 -1.11
CA TYR A 189 -23.55 -10.63 -0.20
C TYR A 189 -24.00 -9.43 0.63
N TYR A 190 -23.09 -8.52 0.95
CA TYR A 190 -23.33 -7.44 1.91
C TYR A 190 -22.95 -6.05 1.39
N TYR A 191 -22.56 -5.94 0.12
CA TYR A 191 -22.21 -4.69 -0.53
C TYR A 191 -21.08 -3.94 0.20
N LYS A 192 -20.95 -2.65 -0.08
CA LYS A 192 -19.88 -1.81 0.49
C LYS A 192 -19.95 -1.70 2.02
N GLU A 193 -21.16 -1.74 2.59
CA GLU A 193 -21.33 -1.70 4.04
C GLU A 193 -20.72 -2.94 4.70
N GLY A 194 -20.94 -4.13 4.13
CA GLY A 194 -20.32 -5.35 4.62
C GLY A 194 -18.81 -5.35 4.49
N VAL A 195 -18.27 -4.85 3.37
CA VAL A 195 -16.82 -4.73 3.17
C VAL A 195 -16.20 -3.86 4.28
N LEU A 196 -16.80 -2.70 4.57
CA LEU A 196 -16.35 -1.84 5.66
C LEU A 196 -16.39 -2.57 7.02
N MET A 197 -17.46 -3.31 7.31
CA MET A 197 -17.53 -4.08 8.56
C MET A 197 -16.45 -5.16 8.65
N TYR A 198 -16.17 -5.85 7.54
CA TYR A 198 -15.14 -6.87 7.45
C TYR A 198 -13.73 -6.28 7.62
N GLU A 199 -13.39 -5.19 6.91
CA GLU A 199 -12.06 -4.56 6.98
C GLU A 199 -11.76 -3.99 8.39
N LEU A 200 -12.76 -3.37 9.03
CA LEU A 200 -12.62 -2.78 10.35
C LEU A 200 -12.35 -3.80 11.47
N LYS A 201 -12.58 -5.10 11.24
CA LYS A 201 -12.36 -6.14 12.26
C LYS A 201 -10.87 -6.22 12.64
N ASP A 202 -9.99 -6.09 11.64
CA ASP A 202 -8.55 -6.24 11.80
C ASP A 202 -7.72 -4.98 11.57
N ASP A 203 -8.37 -3.87 11.23
CA ASP A 203 -7.73 -2.59 10.95
C ASP A 203 -6.81 -2.10 12.09
N ALA A 204 -5.52 -1.97 11.77
CA ALA A 204 -4.49 -1.57 12.72
C ALA A 204 -4.66 -0.11 13.19
N ALA A 205 -5.17 0.78 12.34
CA ALA A 205 -5.39 2.17 12.69
C ALA A 205 -6.56 2.31 13.68
N LEU A 206 -7.64 1.56 13.49
CA LEU A 206 -8.77 1.49 14.41
C LEU A 206 -8.38 0.86 15.73
N LYS A 207 -7.58 -0.22 15.71
CA LYS A 207 -7.02 -0.83 16.93
C LYS A 207 -6.21 0.21 17.71
N LYS A 208 -5.31 0.95 17.03
CA LYS A 208 -4.51 2.00 17.67
C LYS A 208 -5.36 3.17 18.16
N ALA A 209 -6.37 3.59 17.40
CA ALA A 209 -7.29 4.64 17.81
C ALA A 209 -8.06 4.25 19.09
N LYS A 210 -8.56 3.01 19.16
CA LYS A 210 -9.25 2.48 20.35
C LYS A 210 -8.31 2.42 21.56
N GLU A 211 -7.07 2.00 21.38
CA GLU A 211 -6.04 2.00 22.44
C GLU A 211 -5.84 3.41 23.01
N VAL A 212 -5.56 4.38 22.13
CA VAL A 212 -5.25 5.76 22.52
C VAL A 212 -6.45 6.47 23.14
N LEU A 213 -7.65 6.31 22.57
CA LEU A 213 -8.84 7.01 23.06
C LEU A 213 -9.38 6.44 24.38
N LYS A 214 -9.07 5.17 24.70
CA LYS A 214 -9.47 4.56 25.98
C LYS A 214 -8.51 4.89 27.12
N ASP A 215 -7.25 5.19 26.81
CA ASP A 215 -6.26 5.60 27.81
C ASP A 215 -6.12 7.14 27.83
N LYS A 216 -6.75 7.77 28.83
CA LYS A 216 -6.71 9.22 29.01
C LYS A 216 -5.29 9.75 29.23
N GLN A 217 -4.41 8.98 29.88
CA GLN A 217 -3.03 9.41 30.13
C GLN A 217 -2.22 9.35 28.85
N LEU A 218 -2.35 8.27 28.07
CA LEU A 218 -1.73 8.15 26.75
C LEU A 218 -2.20 9.27 25.83
N TYR A 219 -3.51 9.49 25.69
CA TYR A 219 -4.08 10.57 24.89
C TYR A 219 -3.51 11.94 25.30
N ALA A 220 -3.53 12.27 26.59
CA ALA A 220 -3.02 13.54 27.09
C ALA A 220 -1.52 13.70 26.80
N ARG A 221 -0.72 12.64 27.04
CA ARG A 221 0.72 12.63 26.77
C ARG A 221 1.02 12.83 25.29
N THR A 222 0.26 12.19 24.40
CA THR A 222 0.44 12.33 22.95
C THR A 222 0.26 13.78 22.50
N LEU A 223 -0.68 14.51 23.10
CA LEU A 223 -0.93 15.91 22.79
C LEU A 223 0.05 16.88 23.44
N GLN A 224 0.92 16.44 24.35
CA GLN A 224 1.92 17.28 25.01
C GLN A 224 3.26 17.32 24.24
N PRO A 225 4.09 18.36 24.45
CA PRO A 225 5.43 18.42 23.88
C PRO A 225 6.23 17.19 24.31
N GLN A 226 6.72 16.42 23.33
CA GLN A 226 7.69 15.38 23.64
C GLN A 226 9.06 16.04 23.81
N PRO A 227 9.89 15.57 24.76
CA PRO A 227 11.29 15.97 24.79
C PRO A 227 11.91 15.63 23.44
N VAL A 228 12.66 16.56 22.86
CA VAL A 228 13.31 16.39 21.56
C VAL A 228 14.28 15.22 21.66
N THR A 229 13.90 14.05 21.17
CA THR A 229 14.85 13.01 20.81
C THR A 229 15.43 13.41 19.46
N GLU A 230 16.69 13.84 19.47
CA GLU A 230 17.46 14.03 18.24
C GLU A 230 17.41 12.72 17.42
N PRO A 231 17.16 12.80 16.11
CA PRO A 231 17.27 11.62 15.26
C PRO A 231 18.73 11.14 15.25
N GLN A 232 18.93 9.84 15.56
CA GLN A 232 20.18 9.13 15.29
C GLN A 232 20.38 8.93 13.78
#